data_AF-A0AAU5C1X8-F1
#
_entry.id   AF-A0AAU5C1X8-F1
#
_cell.length_a   1.000
_cell.length_b   1.000
_cell.length_c   1.000
_cell.angle_alpha   90.00
_cell.angle_beta   90.00
_cell.angle_gamma   90.00
#
_symmetry.space_group_name_H-M   'P 1'
#
loop_
_entity.id
_entity.type
_entity.pdbx_description
1 polymer ?
#
loop_
_entity_poly.entity_id
_entity_poly.type
_entity_poly.pdbx_seq_one_letter_code
_entity_poly.pdbx_strand_id
1 'polypeptide(L)'
;MRTNRVLLAATASVLAFALTGCGGDEGGANVPTANGGGPSAPTRTTGGGGPTAGKDVIAAYVEGKRAWVTCIRENGIELNDPDDKGQIDFGGGDAVRGMKKNPKFVAATKKCRSVDPPMPEGYEEAINPRPKLTPEQIEAARDYAACMQKNGAPDYPDPGPDGHEKNDDSGTPAWDQSTAGAKNAIRVCAPISGNVVPSDAPPAQG
;
A
#
# COMPACT_ATOMS: atom_id res chain seq x y z
N MET A 1 6.00 7.67 53.69
CA MET A 1 5.49 8.99 54.15
C MET A 1 5.61 9.96 52.98
N ARG A 2 4.67 10.86 52.67
CA ARG A 2 3.33 11.16 53.23
C ARG A 2 2.28 11.10 52.11
N THR A 3 1.01 10.93 52.49
CA THR A 3 -0.17 11.00 51.62
C THR A 3 -0.66 12.44 51.42
N ASN A 4 -1.50 12.68 50.41
CA ASN A 4 -2.67 13.57 50.59
C ASN A 4 -3.88 13.08 49.77
N ARG A 5 -5.11 13.47 50.17
CA ARG A 5 -6.39 12.84 49.73
C ARG A 5 -7.60 13.75 50.07
N VAL A 6 -8.63 13.81 49.19
CA VAL A 6 -10.06 14.19 49.48
C VAL A 6 -10.28 15.66 49.92
N LEU A 7 -11.40 16.38 49.71
CA LEU A 7 -12.69 16.21 48.98
C LEU A 7 -12.61 16.82 47.54
N LEU A 8 -13.59 16.81 46.60
CA LEU A 8 -15.04 16.49 46.51
C LEU A 8 -16.07 17.62 46.83
N ALA A 9 -16.53 18.37 45.82
CA ALA A 9 -17.75 19.21 45.88
C ALA A 9 -18.45 19.27 44.50
N ALA A 10 -19.79 19.32 44.47
CA ALA A 10 -20.60 19.41 43.25
C ALA A 10 -21.64 20.54 43.37
N THR A 11 -21.90 21.24 42.28
CA THR A 11 -22.94 22.29 42.19
C THR A 11 -23.75 22.13 40.90
N ALA A 12 -24.97 21.61 41.02
CA ALA A 12 -25.98 21.73 39.98
C ALA A 12 -26.74 23.04 40.18
N SER A 13 -27.09 23.73 39.09
CA SER A 13 -28.01 24.87 39.11
C SER A 13 -28.74 24.95 37.78
N VAL A 14 -30.07 24.80 37.84
CA VAL A 14 -30.96 24.87 36.68
C VAL A 14 -31.45 26.30 36.53
N LEU A 15 -31.35 26.85 35.33
CA LEU A 15 -32.06 28.06 34.92
C LEU A 15 -32.44 27.91 33.45
N ALA A 16 -33.74 27.92 33.17
CA ALA A 16 -34.29 27.84 31.82
C ALA A 16 -35.17 29.06 31.58
N PHE A 17 -34.85 29.83 30.54
CA PHE A 17 -35.72 30.83 29.91
C PHE A 17 -35.48 30.77 28.39
N ALA A 18 -36.43 31.30 27.61
CA ALA A 18 -36.65 30.86 26.23
C ALA A 18 -36.94 32.03 25.26
N LEU A 19 -37.17 31.63 24.00
CA LEU A 19 -37.82 32.35 22.88
C LEU A 19 -36.92 33.16 21.92
N THR A 20 -37.13 32.82 20.63
CA THR A 20 -37.12 33.66 19.42
C THR A 20 -35.85 34.45 19.04
N GLY A 21 -35.31 34.14 17.85
CA GLY A 21 -34.20 34.89 17.25
C GLY A 21 -33.69 34.30 15.93
N CYS A 22 -34.59 33.94 15.00
CA CYS A 22 -34.17 33.52 13.65
C CYS A 22 -34.12 34.74 12.73
N GLY A 23 -32.97 34.96 12.09
CA GLY A 23 -32.79 35.91 11.00
C GLY A 23 -31.90 35.27 9.93
N GLY A 24 -32.23 35.51 8.67
CA GLY A 24 -31.49 34.96 7.53
C GLY A 24 -31.60 35.89 6.33
N ASP A 25 -30.57 35.83 5.48
CA ASP A 25 -30.41 36.34 4.11
C ASP A 25 -28.91 36.20 3.75
N GLU A 26 -28.47 35.99 2.51
CA GLU A 26 -29.17 35.49 1.31
C GLU A 26 -28.11 34.93 0.32
N GLY A 27 -28.47 33.95 -0.52
CA GLY A 27 -27.64 33.48 -1.66
C GLY A 27 -26.45 32.56 -1.33
N GLY A 28 -26.25 31.41 -2.01
CA GLY A 28 -27.04 30.83 -3.10
C GLY A 28 -26.50 29.45 -3.54
N ALA A 29 -26.95 28.98 -4.71
CA ALA A 29 -26.65 27.67 -5.33
C ALA A 29 -27.20 26.43 -4.58
N ASN A 30 -28.51 26.17 -4.74
CA ASN A 30 -29.10 24.87 -4.43
C ASN A 30 -28.63 23.80 -5.44
N VAL A 31 -28.27 22.61 -4.94
CA VAL A 31 -28.31 21.34 -5.70
C VAL A 31 -29.08 20.31 -4.86
N PRO A 32 -29.98 19.51 -5.46
CA PRO A 32 -30.96 18.74 -4.69
C PRO A 32 -30.39 17.43 -4.14
N THR A 33 -29.87 17.45 -2.91
CA THR A 33 -29.61 16.22 -2.14
C THR A 33 -30.92 15.59 -1.69
N ALA A 34 -31.37 14.53 -2.38
CA ALA A 34 -32.50 13.72 -1.94
C ALA A 34 -32.17 13.01 -0.61
N ASN A 35 -33.08 13.08 0.36
CA ASN A 35 -32.91 12.43 1.66
C ASN A 35 -32.98 10.90 1.54
N GLY A 36 -31.93 10.21 1.99
CA GLY A 36 -31.81 8.74 1.95
C GLY A 36 -30.95 8.23 3.09
N GLY A 37 -31.52 8.19 4.30
CA GLY A 37 -30.79 7.86 5.53
C GLY A 37 -30.30 6.40 5.58
N GLY A 38 -28.98 6.21 5.61
CA GLY A 38 -28.32 4.99 6.04
C GLY A 38 -26.95 5.34 6.63
N PRO A 39 -26.47 4.66 7.68
CA PRO A 39 -25.16 4.95 8.24
C PRO A 39 -24.09 4.60 7.21
N SER A 40 -23.39 5.62 6.69
CA SER A 40 -22.25 5.41 5.81
C SER A 40 -21.22 4.56 6.55
N ALA A 41 -20.96 3.35 6.02
CA ALA A 41 -19.76 2.61 6.41
C ALA A 41 -18.54 3.52 6.20
N PRO A 42 -17.49 3.43 7.03
CA PRO A 42 -16.30 4.23 6.82
C PRO A 42 -15.75 3.93 5.43
N THR A 43 -15.81 4.91 4.53
CA THR A 43 -15.17 4.83 3.22
C THR A 43 -13.72 4.48 3.46
N ARG A 44 -13.32 3.29 3.00
CA ARG A 44 -11.95 2.83 3.08
C ARG A 44 -11.13 3.69 2.12
N THR A 45 -10.72 4.84 2.64
CA THR A 45 -9.85 5.78 1.96
C THR A 45 -8.51 5.08 1.85
N THR A 46 -8.26 4.50 0.68
CA THR A 46 -6.93 4.06 0.21
C THR A 46 -6.07 5.29 -0.09
N GLY A 47 -6.07 6.27 0.81
CA GLY A 47 -5.13 7.36 0.84
C GLY A 47 -3.80 6.78 1.28
N GLY A 48 -2.81 6.86 0.39
CA GLY A 48 -1.53 6.18 0.57
C GLY A 48 -0.93 6.45 1.95
N GLY A 49 -0.56 5.38 2.66
CA GLY A 49 0.18 5.47 3.90
C GLY A 49 1.44 6.30 3.68
N GLY A 50 1.56 7.42 4.38
CA GLY A 50 2.71 8.32 4.21
C GLY A 50 4.04 7.61 4.51
N PRO A 51 5.19 8.19 4.10
CA PRO A 51 6.51 7.57 4.31
C PRO A 51 6.88 7.26 5.77
N THR A 52 6.13 7.77 6.75
CA THR A 52 6.16 7.36 8.16
C THR A 52 5.37 6.07 8.40
N ALA A 53 4.10 5.99 7.99
CA ALA A 53 3.26 4.81 8.17
C ALA A 53 3.87 3.54 7.55
N GLY A 54 4.50 3.64 6.37
CA GLY A 54 5.24 2.52 5.77
C GLY A 54 6.44 2.06 6.61
N LYS A 55 7.14 2.98 7.29
CA LYS A 55 8.25 2.65 8.20
C LYS A 55 7.76 2.00 9.49
N ASP A 56 6.66 2.46 10.04
CA ASP A 56 6.06 1.88 11.25
C ASP A 56 5.60 0.43 10.98
N VAL A 57 5.03 0.18 9.79
CA VAL A 57 4.69 -1.16 9.29
C VAL A 57 5.92 -2.06 9.14
N ILE A 58 7.00 -1.57 8.53
CA ILE A 58 8.26 -2.32 8.40
C ILE A 58 8.86 -2.63 9.78
N ALA A 59 8.92 -1.65 10.69
CA ALA A 59 9.51 -1.82 12.02
C ALA A 59 8.81 -2.93 12.84
N ALA A 60 7.47 -2.95 12.83
CA ALA A 60 6.68 -4.00 13.47
C ALA A 60 6.91 -5.39 12.82
N TYR A 61 7.08 -5.44 11.50
CA TYR A 61 7.39 -6.68 10.80
C TYR A 61 8.80 -7.20 11.14
N VAL A 62 9.81 -6.33 11.15
CA VAL A 62 11.20 -6.65 11.57
C VAL A 62 11.24 -7.23 12.98
N GLU A 63 10.51 -6.65 13.95
CA GLU A 63 10.41 -7.18 15.30
C GLU A 63 9.81 -8.61 15.32
N GLY A 64 8.68 -8.82 14.64
CA GLY A 64 8.08 -10.15 14.51
C GLY A 64 9.01 -11.17 13.84
N LYS A 65 9.76 -10.78 12.81
CA LYS A 65 10.74 -11.65 12.16
C LYS A 65 11.93 -11.99 13.07
N ARG A 66 12.35 -11.10 13.98
CA ARG A 66 13.35 -11.39 15.02
C ARG A 66 12.83 -12.41 16.05
N ALA A 67 11.58 -12.29 16.47
CA ALA A 67 10.94 -13.28 17.34
C ALA A 67 10.87 -14.66 16.66
N TRP A 68 10.48 -14.71 15.38
CA TRP A 68 10.48 -15.96 14.60
C TRP A 68 11.88 -16.58 14.48
N VAL A 69 12.90 -15.81 14.09
CA VAL A 69 14.29 -16.28 14.00
C VAL A 69 14.78 -16.82 15.34
N THR A 70 14.44 -16.15 16.45
CA THR A 70 14.81 -16.59 17.80
C THR A 70 14.23 -17.97 18.12
N CYS A 71 12.94 -18.19 17.86
CA CYS A 71 12.31 -19.51 18.00
C CYS A 71 12.95 -20.59 17.09
N ILE A 72 13.39 -20.23 15.89
CA ILE A 72 14.08 -21.16 14.98
C ILE A 72 15.47 -21.55 15.55
N ARG A 73 16.22 -20.60 16.11
CA ARG A 73 17.50 -20.85 16.83
C ARG A 73 17.30 -21.73 18.07
N GLU A 74 16.29 -21.46 18.88
CA GLU A 74 15.90 -22.31 20.03
C GLU A 74 15.57 -23.77 19.62
N ASN A 75 15.20 -23.98 18.36
CA ASN A 75 14.97 -25.31 17.80
C ASN A 75 16.19 -25.93 17.09
N GLY A 76 17.38 -25.34 17.27
CA GLY A 76 18.66 -25.88 16.80
C GLY A 76 18.91 -25.68 15.30
N ILE A 77 18.37 -24.60 14.72
CA ILE A 77 18.72 -24.13 13.38
C ILE A 77 19.28 -22.70 13.49
N GLU A 78 20.54 -22.51 13.15
CA GLU A 78 21.08 -21.16 12.98
C GLU A 78 20.52 -20.50 11.72
N LEU A 79 20.08 -19.25 11.89
CA LEU A 79 19.69 -18.33 10.82
C LEU A 79 20.34 -16.97 11.09
N ASN A 80 20.50 -16.17 10.04
CA ASN A 80 20.79 -14.75 10.16
C ASN A 80 19.61 -14.01 10.81
N ASP A 81 19.88 -12.86 11.44
CA ASP A 81 18.81 -11.92 11.81
C ASP A 81 18.20 -11.28 10.55
N PRO A 82 16.94 -10.82 10.60
CA PRO A 82 16.38 -10.03 9.52
C PRO A 82 17.07 -8.67 9.39
N ASP A 83 17.13 -8.17 8.16
CA ASP A 83 17.61 -6.83 7.80
C ASP A 83 16.67 -5.69 8.28
N ASP A 84 16.89 -4.48 7.78
CA ASP A 84 16.07 -3.30 8.08
C ASP A 84 14.69 -3.32 7.40
N LYS A 85 14.47 -4.21 6.44
CA LYS A 85 13.17 -4.46 5.77
C LYS A 85 12.39 -5.61 6.41
N GLY A 86 13.08 -6.56 7.05
CA GLY A 86 12.51 -7.79 7.61
C GLY A 86 12.90 -9.06 6.83
N GLN A 87 13.72 -8.94 5.79
CA GLN A 87 14.18 -10.07 4.98
C GLN A 87 15.32 -10.82 5.68
N ILE A 88 15.28 -12.15 5.61
CA ILE A 88 16.27 -13.02 6.25
C ILE A 88 17.10 -13.67 5.15
N ASP A 89 18.41 -13.48 5.18
CA ASP A 89 19.30 -14.19 4.26
C ASP A 89 19.41 -15.67 4.65
N PHE A 90 18.89 -16.53 3.78
CA PHE A 90 18.99 -17.99 3.87
C PHE A 90 20.13 -18.56 3.01
N GLY A 91 20.96 -17.70 2.42
CA GLY A 91 21.97 -18.01 1.42
C GLY A 91 21.42 -18.09 -0.01
N GLY A 92 22.28 -18.48 -0.96
CA GLY A 92 21.92 -18.64 -2.38
C GLY A 92 21.64 -20.08 -2.79
N GLY A 93 20.85 -20.24 -3.86
CA GLY A 93 20.75 -21.47 -4.66
C GLY A 93 20.46 -22.76 -3.86
N ASP A 94 21.37 -23.73 -3.95
CA ASP A 94 21.20 -25.04 -3.33
C ASP A 94 21.25 -25.04 -1.80
N ALA A 95 21.82 -24.02 -1.16
CA ALA A 95 21.77 -23.88 0.31
C ALA A 95 20.32 -23.73 0.80
N VAL A 96 19.56 -22.81 0.20
CA VAL A 96 18.13 -22.60 0.48
C VAL A 96 17.31 -23.85 0.13
N ARG A 97 17.63 -24.47 -1.01
CA ARG A 97 16.95 -25.70 -1.48
C ARG A 97 17.18 -26.88 -0.51
N GLY A 98 18.39 -27.00 0.03
CA GLY A 98 18.75 -27.97 1.07
C GLY A 98 18.07 -27.67 2.40
N MET A 99 18.11 -26.41 2.86
CA MET A 99 17.46 -25.98 4.10
C MET A 99 15.94 -26.24 4.08
N LYS A 100 15.24 -25.85 3.00
CA LYS A 100 13.79 -26.10 2.84
C LYS A 100 13.42 -27.59 2.81
N LYS A 101 14.37 -28.48 2.49
CA LYS A 101 14.22 -29.95 2.53
C LYS A 101 14.69 -30.58 3.85
N ASN A 102 15.37 -29.84 4.72
CA ASN A 102 15.91 -30.36 5.98
C ASN A 102 14.76 -30.61 6.97
N PRO A 103 14.54 -31.86 7.46
CA PRO A 103 13.44 -32.16 8.36
C PRO A 103 13.52 -31.40 9.68
N LYS A 104 14.71 -31.00 10.15
CA LYS A 104 14.87 -30.13 11.32
C LYS A 104 14.29 -28.73 11.07
N PHE A 105 14.57 -28.13 9.91
CA PHE A 105 14.06 -26.81 9.55
C PHE A 105 12.54 -26.81 9.36
N VAL A 106 12.00 -27.85 8.70
CA VAL A 106 10.55 -28.05 8.56
C VAL A 106 9.88 -28.21 9.94
N ALA A 107 10.48 -28.98 10.85
CA ALA A 107 9.97 -29.15 12.21
C ALA A 107 10.03 -27.87 13.05
N ALA A 108 11.14 -27.12 12.99
CA ALA A 108 11.30 -25.82 13.64
C ALA A 108 10.27 -24.81 13.11
N THR A 109 10.15 -24.66 11.79
CA THR A 109 9.18 -23.78 11.13
C THR A 109 7.74 -24.12 11.53
N LYS A 110 7.39 -25.41 11.63
CA LYS A 110 6.06 -25.85 12.07
C LYS A 110 5.76 -25.46 13.52
N LYS A 111 6.75 -25.51 14.43
CA LYS A 111 6.60 -25.06 15.82
C LYS A 111 6.49 -23.54 15.91
N CYS A 112 7.38 -22.82 15.21
CA CYS A 112 7.46 -21.36 15.27
C CYS A 112 6.40 -20.63 14.45
N ARG A 113 5.48 -21.34 13.78
CA ARG A 113 4.40 -20.74 12.98
C ARG A 113 3.49 -19.79 13.78
N SER A 114 3.35 -19.97 15.10
CA SER A 114 2.57 -19.05 15.95
C SER A 114 3.29 -17.74 16.31
N VAL A 115 4.57 -17.62 15.99
CA VAL A 115 5.38 -16.39 16.17
C VAL A 115 5.92 -15.84 14.84
N ASP A 116 5.50 -16.42 13.71
CA ASP A 116 5.80 -15.87 12.38
C ASP A 116 4.77 -14.77 12.07
N PRO A 117 5.15 -13.49 11.94
CA PRO A 117 4.20 -12.44 11.62
C PRO A 117 3.61 -12.65 10.20
N PRO A 118 2.30 -12.41 10.01
CA PRO A 118 1.75 -12.29 8.67
C PRO A 118 2.42 -11.12 7.94
N MET A 119 2.47 -11.18 6.60
CA MET A 119 2.90 -10.03 5.81
C MET A 119 1.86 -8.90 5.98
N PRO A 120 2.26 -7.68 6.40
CA PRO A 120 1.31 -6.59 6.59
C PRO A 120 0.88 -5.98 5.25
N GLU A 121 -0.34 -5.41 5.24
CA GLU A 121 -0.88 -4.68 4.08
C GLU A 121 0.03 -3.49 3.74
N GLY A 122 0.34 -3.31 2.45
CA GLY A 122 1.25 -2.26 1.98
C GLY A 122 2.74 -2.51 2.22
N TYR A 123 3.16 -3.65 2.78
CA TYR A 123 4.57 -4.00 3.00
C TYR A 123 5.43 -3.86 1.74
N GLU A 124 4.97 -4.42 0.62
CA GLU A 124 5.74 -4.46 -0.63
C GLU A 124 6.01 -3.06 -1.19
N GLU A 125 5.00 -2.18 -1.21
CA GLU A 125 5.12 -0.76 -1.56
C GLU A 125 6.03 -0.01 -0.57
N ALA A 126 6.05 -0.40 0.71
CA ALA A 126 6.92 0.22 1.71
C ALA A 126 8.39 -0.19 1.56
N ILE A 127 8.69 -1.46 1.23
CA ILE A 127 10.07 -1.94 1.04
C ILE A 127 10.62 -1.69 -0.36
N ASN A 128 9.76 -1.62 -1.37
CA ASN A 128 10.08 -1.42 -2.79
C ASN A 128 9.20 -0.29 -3.39
N PRO A 129 9.30 0.95 -2.88
CA PRO A 129 8.43 2.05 -3.31
C PRO A 129 8.64 2.41 -4.78
N ARG A 130 7.54 2.65 -5.51
CA ARG A 130 7.62 3.09 -6.92
C ARG A 130 8.45 4.39 -7.05
N PRO A 131 9.36 4.50 -8.03
CA PRO A 131 10.05 5.75 -8.33
C PRO A 131 9.07 6.90 -8.56
N LYS A 132 9.36 8.08 -8.01
CA LYS A 132 8.59 9.28 -8.32
C LYS A 132 8.97 9.76 -9.72
N LEU A 133 7.98 9.82 -10.60
CA LEU A 133 8.15 10.36 -11.94
C LEU A 133 8.24 11.89 -11.90
N THR A 134 9.02 12.45 -12.81
CA THR A 134 9.06 13.89 -13.11
C THR A 134 7.77 14.35 -13.80
N PRO A 135 7.40 15.64 -13.76
CA PRO A 135 6.24 16.16 -14.50
C PRO A 135 6.24 15.73 -15.98
N GLU A 136 7.41 15.75 -16.61
CA GLU A 136 7.64 15.39 -18.00
C GLU A 136 7.41 13.90 -18.26
N GLN A 137 7.84 13.02 -17.34
CA GLN A 137 7.54 11.58 -17.39
C GLN A 137 6.04 11.29 -17.17
N ILE A 138 5.38 12.04 -16.30
CA ILE A 138 3.94 11.94 -16.03
C ILE A 138 3.13 12.38 -17.25
N GLU A 139 3.59 13.41 -17.99
CA GLU A 139 3.01 13.82 -19.26
C GLU A 139 3.25 12.77 -20.36
N ALA A 140 4.49 12.28 -20.51
CA ALA A 140 4.80 11.22 -21.47
C ALA A 140 4.02 9.91 -21.22
N ALA A 141 3.69 9.58 -19.97
CA ALA A 141 2.82 8.44 -19.64
C ALA A 141 1.39 8.63 -20.16
N ARG A 142 0.85 9.86 -20.08
CA ARG A 142 -0.48 10.21 -20.60
C ARG A 142 -0.51 10.22 -22.13
N ASP A 143 0.54 10.76 -22.76
CA ASP A 143 0.71 10.71 -24.22
C ASP A 143 0.83 9.28 -24.73
N TYR A 144 1.53 8.39 -24.00
CA TYR A 144 1.60 6.98 -24.34
C TYR A 144 0.22 6.30 -24.25
N ALA A 145 -0.53 6.50 -23.16
CA ALA A 145 -1.88 5.96 -23.00
C ALA A 145 -2.85 6.46 -24.11
N ALA A 146 -2.88 7.77 -24.36
CA ALA A 146 -3.69 8.36 -25.42
C ALA A 146 -3.28 7.88 -26.83
N CYS A 147 -1.98 7.66 -27.06
CA CYS A 147 -1.48 7.02 -28.28
C CYS A 147 -1.97 5.57 -28.39
N MET A 148 -1.88 4.78 -27.31
CA MET A 148 -2.28 3.38 -27.27
C MET A 148 -3.78 3.22 -27.58
N GLN A 149 -4.62 3.98 -26.88
CA GLN A 149 -6.07 4.05 -27.09
C GLN A 149 -6.43 4.38 -28.55
N LYS A 150 -5.74 5.35 -29.15
CA LYS A 150 -5.97 5.79 -30.53
C LYS A 150 -5.48 4.81 -31.60
N ASN A 151 -4.45 4.00 -31.32
CA ASN A 151 -3.78 3.15 -32.32
C ASN A 151 -4.16 1.65 -32.25
N GLY A 152 -5.10 1.27 -31.39
CA GLY A 152 -5.72 -0.05 -31.39
C GLY A 152 -5.90 -0.74 -30.03
N ALA A 153 -5.56 -0.09 -28.92
CA ALA A 153 -5.77 -0.60 -27.57
C ALA A 153 -6.73 0.33 -26.78
N PRO A 154 -8.03 0.43 -27.17
CA PRO A 154 -8.98 1.39 -26.59
C PRO A 154 -9.30 1.12 -25.11
N ASP A 155 -8.90 -0.05 -24.60
CA ASP A 155 -8.97 -0.52 -23.23
C ASP A 155 -7.69 -0.23 -22.42
N TYR A 156 -6.64 0.34 -23.03
CA TYR A 156 -5.41 0.71 -22.34
C TYR A 156 -5.68 1.76 -21.24
N PRO A 157 -5.24 1.52 -19.98
CA PRO A 157 -5.60 2.35 -18.84
C PRO A 157 -4.90 3.73 -18.85
N ASP A 158 -5.62 4.76 -18.40
CA ASP A 158 -5.01 6.06 -18.10
C ASP A 158 -4.16 5.99 -16.83
N PRO A 159 -2.95 6.59 -16.82
CA PRO A 159 -2.11 6.66 -15.63
C PRO A 159 -2.69 7.61 -14.56
N GLY A 160 -2.27 7.40 -13.32
CA GLY A 160 -2.67 8.18 -12.17
C GLY A 160 -2.14 9.63 -12.16
N PRO A 161 -2.46 10.40 -11.11
CA PRO A 161 -1.90 11.74 -10.89
C PRO A 161 -0.36 11.73 -10.79
N ASP A 162 0.20 10.62 -10.29
CA ASP A 162 1.62 10.29 -10.15
C ASP A 162 2.26 9.66 -11.39
N GLY A 163 1.50 9.47 -12.47
CA GLY A 163 1.96 8.91 -13.76
C GLY A 163 2.07 7.39 -13.81
N HIS A 164 1.80 6.68 -12.72
CA HIS A 164 1.80 5.21 -12.68
C HIS A 164 0.45 4.62 -13.08
N GLU A 165 0.43 3.43 -13.68
CA GLU A 165 -0.80 2.66 -13.87
C GLU A 165 -1.37 2.22 -12.51
N LYS A 166 -2.70 2.08 -12.44
CA LYS A 166 -3.39 1.63 -11.22
C LYS A 166 -3.40 0.11 -11.17
N ASN A 167 -2.59 -0.45 -10.27
CA ASN A 167 -2.76 -1.84 -9.85
C ASN A 167 -4.07 -1.97 -9.04
N ASP A 168 -4.85 -3.02 -9.31
CA ASP A 168 -6.08 -3.37 -8.57
C ASP A 168 -5.90 -4.63 -7.68
N ASP A 169 -4.68 -5.15 -7.64
CA ASP A 169 -4.25 -6.39 -6.98
C ASP A 169 -5.05 -7.66 -7.36
N SER A 170 -5.80 -7.62 -8.48
CA SER A 170 -6.63 -8.73 -8.96
C SER A 170 -5.84 -9.92 -9.53
N GLY A 171 -4.56 -9.70 -9.87
CA GLY A 171 -3.74 -10.64 -10.64
C GLY A 171 -4.15 -10.77 -12.11
N THR A 172 -5.09 -9.96 -12.60
CA THR A 172 -5.56 -9.94 -13.98
C THR A 172 -4.92 -8.77 -14.73
N PRO A 173 -4.48 -8.92 -16.00
CA PRO A 173 -4.03 -7.78 -16.80
C PRO A 173 -5.15 -6.74 -16.97
N ALA A 174 -4.84 -5.46 -16.76
CA ALA A 174 -5.82 -4.37 -16.85
C ALA A 174 -6.39 -4.13 -18.27
N TRP A 175 -5.77 -4.70 -19.31
CA TRP A 175 -6.14 -4.54 -20.72
C TRP A 175 -5.65 -5.72 -21.58
N ASP A 176 -6.28 -5.97 -22.74
CA ASP A 176 -6.00 -7.12 -23.62
C ASP A 176 -4.87 -6.84 -24.63
N GLN A 177 -3.66 -7.14 -24.17
CA GLN A 177 -2.42 -7.07 -24.96
C GLN A 177 -2.38 -8.09 -26.12
N SER A 178 -3.30 -9.05 -26.18
CA SER A 178 -3.28 -10.14 -27.17
C SER A 178 -3.83 -9.72 -28.54
N THR A 179 -4.63 -8.66 -28.61
CA THR A 179 -5.31 -8.24 -29.84
C THR A 179 -4.34 -7.78 -30.93
N ALA A 180 -4.78 -7.83 -32.20
CA ALA A 180 -4.02 -7.25 -33.31
C ALA A 180 -3.90 -5.72 -33.19
N GLY A 181 -4.90 -5.07 -32.58
CA GLY A 181 -4.88 -3.64 -32.28
C GLY A 181 -3.82 -3.28 -31.23
N ALA A 182 -3.78 -4.00 -30.10
CA ALA A 182 -2.73 -3.86 -29.09
C ALA A 182 -1.32 -4.02 -29.68
N LYS A 183 -1.09 -5.10 -30.45
CA LYS A 183 0.19 -5.38 -31.12
C LYS A 183 0.56 -4.38 -32.23
N ASN A 184 -0.39 -3.55 -32.66
CA ASN A 184 -0.13 -2.38 -33.51
C ASN A 184 0.19 -1.15 -32.66
N ALA A 185 -0.66 -0.84 -31.68
CA ALA A 185 -0.52 0.28 -30.75
C ALA A 185 0.86 0.30 -30.07
N ILE A 186 1.29 -0.81 -29.46
CA ILE A 186 2.62 -0.94 -28.83
C ILE A 186 3.73 -0.52 -29.80
N ARG A 187 3.67 -1.00 -31.05
CA ARG A 187 4.70 -0.76 -32.07
C ARG A 187 4.74 0.69 -32.55
N VAL A 188 3.58 1.34 -32.64
CA VAL A 188 3.46 2.74 -33.07
C VAL A 188 3.83 3.71 -31.95
N CYS A 189 3.46 3.38 -30.70
CA CYS A 189 3.62 4.25 -29.54
C CYS A 189 4.95 4.04 -28.77
N ALA A 190 5.70 2.97 -29.06
CA ALA A 190 7.01 2.68 -28.43
C ALA A 190 8.02 3.85 -28.36
N PRO A 191 8.09 4.80 -29.33
CA PRO A 191 8.96 5.96 -29.19
C PRO A 191 8.62 6.89 -28.02
N ILE A 192 7.39 6.83 -27.49
CA ILE A 192 6.93 7.68 -26.38
C ILE A 192 7.28 7.04 -25.03
N SER A 193 7.11 5.72 -24.87
CA SER A 193 7.35 5.03 -23.59
C SER A 193 8.82 5.08 -23.14
N GLY A 194 9.77 5.23 -24.08
CA GLY A 194 11.18 5.48 -23.77
C GLY A 194 11.44 6.75 -22.95
N ASN A 195 10.51 7.72 -22.94
CA ASN A 195 10.61 8.93 -22.12
C ASN A 195 9.99 8.77 -20.72
N VAL A 196 9.25 7.68 -20.47
CA VAL A 196 8.54 7.43 -19.20
C VAL A 196 9.43 6.68 -18.20
N VAL A 197 10.30 5.80 -18.69
CA VAL A 197 11.20 4.98 -17.85
C VAL A 197 12.23 5.88 -17.15
N PRO A 198 12.37 5.82 -15.81
CA PRO A 198 13.46 6.48 -15.10
C PRO A 198 14.82 5.96 -15.57
N SER A 199 15.79 6.85 -15.82
CA SER A 199 17.10 6.47 -16.34
C SER A 199 17.91 5.54 -15.41
N ASP A 200 17.56 5.51 -14.13
CA ASP A 200 18.14 4.63 -13.10
C ASP A 200 17.38 3.29 -12.93
N ALA A 201 16.33 3.04 -13.73
CA ALA A 201 15.59 1.79 -13.66
C ALA A 201 16.47 0.60 -14.13
N PRO A 202 16.51 -0.53 -13.39
CA PRO A 202 17.24 -1.70 -13.84
C PRO A 202 16.63 -2.22 -15.16
N PRO A 203 17.44 -2.72 -16.10
CA PRO A 203 16.96 -3.18 -17.39
C PRO A 203 15.94 -4.33 -17.20
N ALA A 204 14.84 -4.26 -17.95
CA ALA A 204 13.82 -5.30 -17.94
C ALA A 204 14.45 -6.65 -18.33
N GLN A 205 14.32 -7.64 -17.44
CA GLN A 205 14.81 -9.00 -17.70
C GLN A 205 13.80 -9.71 -18.60
N GLY A 206 14.27 -10.21 -19.75
CA GLY A 206 13.51 -10.99 -20.74
C GLY A 206 14.16 -12.34 -21.02
#